data_AF-A0A531LM53-F1
#
_entry.id   AF-A0A531LM53-F1
#
_cell.length_a   1.000
_cell.length_b   1.000
_cell.length_c   1.000
_cell.angle_alpha   90.00
_cell.angle_beta   90.00
_cell.angle_gamma   90.00
#
_symmetry.space_group_name_H-M   'P 1'
#
loop_
_entity.id
_entity.type
_entity.pdbx_description
1 polymer ?
#
loop_
_entity_poly.entity_id
_entity_poly.type
_entity_poly.pdbx_seq_one_letter_code
_entity_poly.pdbx_strand_id
1 'polypeptide(L)'
;IDDRTKTWAELALASPVVLWAAFPFFHRGWDSIRNRSPNMWTLISLGVGAAYLYSVAATLFPDIFPHQFRGHGGAVPVYFEAAAVIVALVFLGQVLE
;
A
#
# COMPACT_ATOMS: atom_id res chain seq x y z
N ILE A 1 9.74 16.39 13.70
CA ILE A 1 9.09 16.29 12.38
C ILE A 1 7.61 16.12 12.64
N ASP A 2 6.78 17.04 12.16
CA ASP A 2 5.32 16.97 12.28
C ASP A 2 4.82 15.64 11.70
N ASP A 3 3.93 14.93 12.39
CA ASP A 3 3.49 13.59 11.96
C ASP A 3 2.80 13.63 10.60
N ARG A 4 2.14 14.74 10.28
CA ARG A 4 1.54 14.98 8.96
C ARG A 4 2.59 15.06 7.86
N THR A 5 3.72 15.72 8.10
CA THR A 5 4.82 15.84 7.12
C THR A 5 5.43 14.47 6.80
N LYS A 6 5.54 13.58 7.79
CA LYS A 6 6.00 12.20 7.57
C LYS A 6 5.04 11.45 6.65
N THR A 7 3.74 11.49 6.93
CA THR A 7 2.72 10.82 6.11
C THR A 7 2.74 11.29 4.66
N TRP A 8 2.91 12.60 4.43
CA TRP A 8 3.03 13.14 3.07
C TRP A 8 4.31 12.68 2.36
N ALA A 9 5.44 12.62 3.07
CA ALA A 9 6.68 12.10 2.51
C ALA A 9 6.57 10.60 2.17
N GLU A 10 5.99 9.81 3.07
CA GLU A 10 5.71 8.39 2.85
C GLU A 10 4.79 8.17 1.65
N LEU A 11 3.71 8.95 1.52
CA LEU A 11 2.83 8.90 0.37
C LEU A 11 3.60 9.18 -0.92
N ALA A 12 4.42 10.23 -0.94
CA ALA A 12 5.19 10.61 -2.13
C ALA A 12 6.21 9.54 -2.53
N LEU A 13 6.85 8.88 -1.57
CA LEU A 13 7.83 7.81 -1.81
C LEU A 13 7.18 6.47 -2.16
N ALA A 14 6.08 6.12 -1.51
CA ALA A 14 5.37 4.85 -1.74
C ALA A 14 4.57 4.87 -3.05
N SER A 15 4.08 6.03 -3.49
CA SER A 15 3.31 6.18 -4.74
C SER A 15 4.02 5.57 -5.97
N PRO A 16 5.27 5.93 -6.31
CA PRO A 16 5.97 5.33 -7.44
C PRO A 16 6.28 3.84 -7.21
N VAL A 17 6.58 3.42 -5.99
CA VAL A 17 6.86 2.01 -5.68
C VAL A 17 5.61 1.15 -5.92
N VAL A 18 4.46 1.57 -5.41
CA VAL A 18 3.22 0.80 -5.53
C VAL A 18 2.59 0.96 -6.91
N LEU A 19 2.45 2.19 -7.42
CA LEU A 19 1.73 2.42 -8.68
C LEU A 19 2.53 2.05 -9.92
N TRP A 20 3.86 2.26 -9.89
CA TRP A 20 4.70 1.99 -11.05
C TRP A 20 5.42 0.64 -10.93
N ALA A 21 6.18 0.42 -9.84
CA ALA A 21 6.95 -0.83 -9.72
C ALA A 21 6.01 -2.04 -9.54
N ALA A 22 4.97 -1.97 -8.70
CA ALA A 22 4.06 -3.11 -8.50
C ALA A 22 3.01 -3.30 -9.63
N PHE A 23 2.99 -2.47 -10.67
CA PHE A 23 2.08 -2.60 -11.82
C PHE A 23 1.99 -4.02 -12.42
N PRO A 24 3.11 -4.71 -12.75
CA PRO A 24 3.07 -6.09 -13.23
C PRO A 24 2.44 -7.07 -12.23
N PHE A 25 2.55 -6.82 -10.93
CA PHE A 25 1.93 -7.68 -9.91
C PHE A 25 0.42 -7.53 -9.95
N PHE A 26 -0.08 -6.30 -9.98
CA PHE A 26 -1.51 -6.02 -10.09
C PHE A 26 -2.13 -6.63 -11.35
N HIS A 27 -1.43 -6.60 -12.48
CA HIS A 27 -1.89 -7.26 -13.70
C HIS A 27 -2.03 -8.78 -13.50
N ARG A 28 -1.00 -9.44 -12.97
CA ARG A 28 -1.05 -10.90 -12.70
C ARG A 28 -2.11 -11.26 -11.65
N GLY A 29 -2.28 -10.42 -10.63
CA GLY A 29 -3.33 -10.57 -9.62
C GLY A 29 -4.73 -10.46 -10.24
N TRP A 30 -4.93 -9.48 -11.13
CA TRP A 30 -6.19 -9.29 -11.84
C TRP A 30 -6.53 -10.46 -12.76
N ASP A 31 -5.55 -10.95 -13.53
CA ASP A 31 -5.72 -12.12 -14.39
C ASP A 31 -6.07 -13.38 -13.57
N SER A 32 -5.42 -13.57 -12.41
CA SER A 32 -5.68 -14.70 -11.51
C SER A 32 -7.11 -14.66 -10.93
N ILE A 33 -7.61 -13.47 -10.59
CA ILE A 33 -9.01 -13.29 -10.18
C ILE A 33 -9.96 -13.58 -11.34
N ARG A 34 -9.69 -13.04 -12.53
CA ARG A 34 -10.51 -13.26 -13.74
C ARG A 34 -10.60 -14.74 -14.10
N ASN A 35 -9.49 -15.46 -14.01
CA ASN A 35 -9.40 -16.88 -14.31
C ASN A 35 -9.94 -17.77 -13.18
N ARG A 36 -10.46 -17.19 -12.09
CA ARG A 36 -10.96 -17.88 -10.88
C ARG A 36 -9.95 -18.86 -10.28
N SER A 37 -8.66 -18.58 -10.43
CA SER A 37 -7.56 -19.41 -9.95
C SER A 37 -6.65 -18.57 -9.05
N PRO A 38 -7.08 -18.22 -7.82
CA PRO A 38 -6.32 -17.36 -6.91
C PRO A 38 -4.97 -17.99 -6.58
N ASN A 39 -3.93 -17.16 -6.64
CA ASN A 39 -2.55 -17.56 -6.42
C ASN A 39 -1.80 -16.52 -5.57
N MET A 40 -0.49 -16.73 -5.37
CA MET A 40 0.39 -15.80 -4.65
C MET A 40 0.27 -14.35 -5.15
N TRP A 41 0.16 -14.13 -6.47
CA TRP A 41 0.04 -12.79 -7.05
C TRP A 41 -1.28 -12.11 -6.67
N THR A 42 -2.36 -12.87 -6.53
CA THR A 42 -3.64 -12.33 -6.04
C THR A 42 -3.51 -11.84 -4.60
N LEU A 43 -2.89 -12.62 -3.72
CA LEU A 43 -2.69 -12.26 -2.31
C LEU A 43 -1.82 -11.02 -2.16
N ILE A 44 -0.69 -10.96 -2.89
CA ILE A 44 0.21 -9.79 -2.87
C ILE A 44 -0.50 -8.55 -3.40
N SER A 45 -1.14 -8.65 -4.57
CA SER A 45 -1.85 -7.53 -5.20
C SER A 45 -2.96 -7.00 -4.28
N LEU A 46 -3.74 -7.89 -3.67
CA LEU A 46 -4.80 -7.48 -2.77
C LEU A 46 -4.26 -6.85 -1.49
N GLY A 47 -3.22 -7.44 -0.87
CA GLY A 47 -2.60 -6.91 0.35
C GLY A 47 -1.95 -5.54 0.14
N VAL A 48 -1.10 -5.41 -0.88
CA VAL A 48 -0.45 -4.13 -1.23
C VAL A 48 -1.48 -3.09 -1.64
N GLY A 49 -2.45 -3.47 -2.48
CA GLY A 49 -3.53 -2.58 -2.92
C GLY A 49 -4.40 -2.08 -1.75
N ALA A 50 -4.81 -2.97 -0.85
CA ALA A 50 -5.60 -2.60 0.32
C ALA A 50 -4.83 -1.70 1.27
N ALA A 51 -3.57 -2.02 1.57
CA ALA A 51 -2.71 -1.20 2.43
C ALA A 51 -2.48 0.20 1.84
N TYR A 52 -2.20 0.29 0.55
CA TYR A 52 -1.99 1.56 -0.13
C TYR A 52 -3.27 2.40 -0.20
N LEU A 53 -4.41 1.83 -0.62
CA LEU A 53 -5.67 2.55 -0.71
C LEU A 53 -6.16 3.04 0.65
N TYR A 54 -6.05 2.22 1.70
CA TYR A 54 -6.34 2.64 3.05
C TYR A 54 -5.46 3.82 3.47
N SER A 55 -4.16 3.75 3.20
CA SER A 55 -3.20 4.80 3.57
C SER A 55 -3.47 6.11 2.84
N VAL A 56 -3.84 6.04 1.55
CA VAL A 56 -4.26 7.20 0.77
C VAL A 56 -5.54 7.81 1.34
N ALA A 57 -6.54 6.99 1.66
CA ALA A 57 -7.80 7.47 2.26
C ALA A 57 -7.55 8.12 3.63
N ALA A 58 -6.72 7.50 4.47
CA ALA A 58 -6.31 8.02 5.78
C ALA A 58 -5.56 9.36 5.66
N THR A 59 -4.77 9.54 4.61
CA THR A 59 -3.98 10.77 4.38
C THR A 59 -4.83 11.91 3.82
N LEU A 60 -5.69 11.62 2.84
CA LEU A 60 -6.50 12.63 2.14
C LEU A 60 -7.79 12.99 2.90
N PHE A 61 -8.38 12.02 3.59
CA PHE A 61 -9.66 12.16 4.28
C PHE A 61 -9.57 11.68 5.73
N PRO A 62 -8.68 12.25 6.57
CA PRO A 62 -8.57 11.84 7.98
C PRO A 62 -9.88 12.06 8.76
N ASP A 63 -10.75 12.97 8.29
CA ASP A 63 -11.99 13.32 8.96
C ASP A 63 -13.10 12.26 8.89
N ILE A 64 -13.00 11.29 8.00
CA ILE A 64 -13.97 10.17 7.93
C ILE A 64 -13.72 9.15 9.05
N PHE A 65 -12.52 9.14 9.63
CA PHE A 65 -12.15 8.20 10.69
C PHE A 65 -12.54 8.76 12.06
N PRO A 66 -13.13 7.97 12.97
CA PRO A 66 -13.47 8.45 14.31
C PRO A 66 -12.24 9.02 15.05
N HIS A 67 -12.44 10.01 15.93
CA HIS A 67 -11.35 10.63 16.70
C HIS A 67 -10.51 9.63 17.51
N GLN A 68 -11.09 8.47 17.85
CA GLN A 68 -10.42 7.36 18.54
C GLN A 68 -9.28 6.73 17.72
N PHE A 69 -9.39 6.78 16.39
CA PHE A 69 -8.39 6.27 15.44
C PHE A 69 -7.40 7.35 14.98
N ARG A 70 -7.60 8.61 15.40
CA ARG A 70 -6.68 9.71 15.11
C ARG A 70 -5.71 9.82 16.29
N GLY A 71 -4.41 9.72 16.03
CA GLY A 71 -3.39 9.87 17.06
C GLY A 71 -3.37 11.28 17.67
N HIS A 72 -2.47 11.54 18.62
CA HIS A 72 -2.36 12.81 19.35
C HIS A 72 -2.17 14.07 18.47
N GLY A 73 -1.91 13.93 17.16
CA GLY A 73 -1.83 15.02 16.18
C GLY A 73 -2.95 15.04 15.12
N GLY A 74 -4.04 14.28 15.28
CA GLY A 74 -5.12 14.21 14.28
C GLY A 74 -4.81 13.35 13.05
N ALA A 75 -3.59 12.81 12.95
CA ALA A 75 -3.17 11.91 11.90
C ALA A 75 -3.66 10.47 12.15
N VAL A 76 -4.14 9.82 11.08
CA VAL A 76 -4.54 8.41 11.10
C VAL A 76 -3.29 7.57 10.77
N PRO A 77 -3.02 6.46 11.49
CA PRO A 77 -1.92 5.56 11.16
C PRO A 77 -2.01 5.06 9.72
N VAL A 78 -0.89 5.11 8.99
CA VAL A 78 -0.79 4.69 7.58
C VAL A 78 0.12 3.46 7.44
N TYR A 79 0.01 2.78 6.31
CA TYR A 79 0.72 1.55 5.97
C TYR A 79 1.50 1.67 4.65
N PHE A 80 1.91 2.88 4.27
CA PHE A 80 2.73 3.11 3.06
C PHE A 80 4.05 2.35 3.12
N GLU A 81 4.72 2.35 4.26
CA GLU A 81 5.95 1.58 4.49
C GLU A 81 5.70 0.08 4.27
N ALA A 82 4.66 -0.48 4.89
CA ALA A 82 4.35 -1.90 4.75
C ALA A 82 4.08 -2.28 3.28
N ALA A 83 3.32 -1.47 2.55
CA ALA A 83 3.07 -1.68 1.12
C ALA A 83 4.37 -1.66 0.31
N ALA A 84 5.25 -0.67 0.54
CA ALA A 84 6.53 -0.56 -0.15
C ALA A 84 7.49 -1.71 0.17
N VAL A 85 7.57 -2.13 1.44
CA VAL A 85 8.41 -3.26 1.88
C VAL A 85 7.93 -4.57 1.26
N ILE A 86 6.62 -4.83 1.20
CA ILE A 86 6.08 -6.02 0.54
C ILE A 86 6.50 -6.04 -0.94
N VAL A 87 6.33 -4.92 -1.66
CA VAL A 87 6.73 -4.83 -3.07
C VAL A 87 8.23 -5.07 -3.24
N ALA A 88 9.07 -4.48 -2.39
CA ALA A 88 10.52 -4.65 -2.44
C ALA A 88 10.94 -6.10 -2.18
N LEU A 89 10.36 -6.76 -1.18
CA LEU A 89 10.67 -8.16 -0.85
C LEU A 89 10.19 -9.13 -1.93
N VAL A 90 9.06 -8.85 -2.57
CA VAL A 90 8.58 -9.66 -3.71
C VAL A 90 9.55 -9.54 -4.87
N PHE A 91 10.00 -8.33 -5.21
CA PHE A 91 11.02 -8.14 -6.24
C PHE A 91 12.34 -8.83 -5.90
N LEU A 92 12.79 -8.73 -4.65
CA LEU A 92 13.98 -9.44 -4.19
C LEU A 92 13.82 -10.95 -4.39
N GLY A 93 12.67 -11.51 -4.03
CA GLY A 93 12.37 -12.92 -4.27
C GLY A 93 12.45 -13.31 -5.75
N GLN A 94 11.95 -12.46 -6.66
CA GLN A 94 12.04 -12.70 -8.10
C GLN A 94 13.46 -12.62 -8.68
N VAL A 95 14.35 -11.85 -8.05
CA VAL A 95 15.76 -11.73 -8.50
C VAL A 95 16.61 -12.90 -8.03
N LEU A 96 16.24 -13.54 -6.92
CA LEU A 96 16.92 -14.71 -6.38
C LEU A 96 16.47 -16.04 -7.01
N GLU A 97 15.35 -16.02 -7.73
CA GLU A 97 14.83 -17.13 -8.55
C GLU A 97 15.67 -17.30 -9.83
#